data_AF-A0A7W9ZGY3-F1
#
_entry.id   AF-A0A7W9ZGY3-F1
#
_cell.length_a   1.000
_cell.length_b   1.000
_cell.length_c   1.000
_cell.angle_alpha   90.00
_cell.angle_beta   90.00
_cell.angle_gamma   90.00
#
_symmetry.space_group_name_H-M   'P 1'
#
loop_
_entity.id
_entity.type
_entity.pdbx_description
1 polymer ?
#
loop_
_entity_poly.entity_id
_entity_poly.type
_entity_poly.pdbx_seq_one_letter_code
_entity_poly.pdbx_strand_id
1 'polypeptide(L)'
;MMLHVPTLAIVAGCISIGFALCLPLSWRLAKAVPGLRCLTLGMAIAGLSLFLLPVYDLPLPRFMLLVASILMILSGVLSWYGLRVMLLPGRPPVLPLILLMIIHPLLILYFSVLSPLVAGRLVVNSLVLAGLALAIVVVLVRSRESSPAVQWVMAGVQTVHAVLLLGRMGLMLLEDTLQPYPVPYVLIDRILFLEVVLLLFITALCTVILVAERLQKELTYQARTDPLTGTLNRRGYQELAERELLKASRSGRPFAVLVADIDHFKRLNDTYGHAAGDMVLQYFCALLNRVLRQTDILARLGGEEFVIMLPETPPLEAMDVAERLRRTVQDTPMTFQEFMIPITVSIGVAHFPDASDSLDGLQAFADSALYRAKKSGRNSVSDQPLASEPHSTPLPRDDQPAVFL
;
A
#
# COMPACT_ATOMS: atom_id res chain seq x y z
N MET A 1 -25.01 18.96 -33.91
CA MET A 1 -23.84 19.76 -33.49
C MET A 1 -22.60 18.89 -33.72
N MET A 2 -21.77 19.22 -34.71
CA MET A 2 -20.62 18.39 -35.11
C MET A 2 -19.47 18.60 -34.11
N LEU A 3 -18.86 17.51 -33.59
CA LEU A 3 -17.64 17.56 -32.78
C LEU A 3 -16.49 18.19 -33.59
N HIS A 4 -15.94 19.30 -33.11
CA HIS A 4 -14.87 20.04 -33.79
C HIS A 4 -13.50 19.40 -33.50
N VAL A 5 -12.93 18.75 -34.51
CA VAL A 5 -11.73 17.91 -34.40
C VAL A 5 -10.47 18.67 -33.92
N PRO A 6 -10.18 19.91 -34.40
CA PRO A 6 -9.04 20.67 -33.88
C PRO A 6 -9.12 20.95 -32.38
N THR A 7 -10.34 21.18 -31.86
CA THR A 7 -10.55 21.43 -30.42
C THR A 7 -10.20 20.18 -29.60
N LEU A 8 -10.62 19.01 -30.09
CA LEU A 8 -10.30 17.72 -29.48
C LEU A 8 -8.78 17.43 -29.49
N ALA A 9 -8.07 17.76 -30.56
CA ALA A 9 -6.61 17.63 -30.63
C ALA A 9 -5.89 18.56 -29.64
N ILE A 10 -6.32 19.82 -29.51
CA ILE A 10 -5.78 20.77 -28.52
C ILE A 10 -5.97 20.23 -27.09
N VAL A 11 -7.15 19.70 -26.78
CA VAL A 11 -7.43 19.06 -25.48
C VAL A 11 -6.45 17.90 -25.23
N ALA A 12 -6.20 17.04 -26.21
CA ALA A 12 -5.22 15.96 -26.09
C ALA A 12 -3.79 16.46 -25.84
N GLY A 13 -3.39 17.55 -26.52
CA GLY A 13 -2.10 18.21 -26.28
C GLY A 13 -1.97 18.74 -24.85
N CYS A 14 -3.01 19.41 -24.34
CA CYS A 14 -3.05 19.87 -22.95
C CYS A 14 -2.95 18.71 -21.95
N ILE A 15 -3.65 17.60 -22.21
CA ILE A 15 -3.57 16.38 -21.39
C ILE A 15 -2.14 15.82 -21.39
N SER A 16 -1.50 15.74 -22.56
CA SER A 16 -0.10 15.29 -22.69
C SER A 16 0.85 16.13 -21.84
N ILE A 17 0.73 17.45 -21.90
CA ILE A 17 1.57 18.38 -21.14
C ILE A 17 1.30 18.22 -19.64
N GLY A 18 0.04 18.11 -19.23
CA GLY A 18 -0.35 17.88 -17.85
C GLY A 18 0.33 16.63 -17.26
N PHE A 19 0.27 15.49 -17.95
CA PHE A 19 0.94 14.27 -17.48
C PHE A 19 2.47 14.37 -17.52
N ALA A 20 3.04 15.05 -18.53
CA ALA A 20 4.48 15.27 -18.61
C ALA A 20 5.00 16.06 -17.40
N LEU A 21 4.25 17.08 -16.94
CA LEU A 21 4.59 17.86 -15.74
C LEU A 21 4.53 17.02 -14.45
N CYS A 22 3.73 15.94 -14.42
CA CYS A 22 3.68 15.01 -13.30
C CYS A 22 4.84 13.99 -13.27
N LEU A 23 5.64 13.87 -14.34
CA LEU A 23 6.73 12.87 -14.43
C LEU A 23 7.76 13.01 -13.30
N PRO A 24 8.30 14.20 -12.95
CA PRO A 24 9.28 14.32 -11.88
C PRO A 24 8.74 13.86 -10.52
N LEU A 25 7.47 14.19 -10.23
CA LEU A 25 6.80 13.75 -9.01
C LEU A 25 6.61 12.23 -9.00
N SER A 26 6.15 11.66 -10.12
CA SER A 26 6.03 10.21 -10.27
C SER A 26 7.37 9.50 -10.08
N TRP A 27 8.47 10.13 -10.48
CA TRP A 27 9.82 9.58 -10.34
C TRP A 27 10.28 9.53 -8.88
N ARG A 28 9.94 10.56 -8.10
CA ARG A 28 10.20 10.62 -6.65
C ARG A 28 9.38 9.57 -5.89
N LEU A 29 8.09 9.44 -6.22
CA LEU A 29 7.17 8.50 -5.57
C LEU A 29 7.36 7.04 -5.98
N ALA A 30 8.07 6.77 -7.08
CA ALA A 30 8.24 5.42 -7.61
C ALA A 30 8.99 4.44 -6.69
N LYS A 31 9.78 4.95 -5.74
CA LYS A 31 10.40 4.10 -4.70
C LYS A 31 9.32 3.47 -3.80
N ALA A 32 8.26 4.22 -3.50
CA ALA A 32 7.14 3.77 -2.69
C ALA A 32 6.07 3.04 -3.53
N VAL A 33 5.90 3.42 -4.80
CA VAL A 33 4.88 2.85 -5.69
C VAL A 33 5.50 2.32 -6.99
N PRO A 34 5.88 1.03 -7.04
CA PRO A 34 6.36 0.40 -8.25
C PRO A 34 5.34 0.50 -9.40
N GLY A 35 5.81 0.73 -10.63
CA GLY A 35 4.98 0.83 -11.82
C GLY A 35 4.40 2.22 -12.12
N LEU A 36 4.39 3.14 -11.15
CA LEU A 36 3.82 4.49 -11.32
C LEU A 36 4.49 5.29 -12.45
N ARG A 37 5.82 5.18 -12.62
CA ARG A 37 6.56 5.86 -13.70
C ARG A 37 6.10 5.40 -15.08
N CYS A 38 5.83 4.11 -15.24
CA CYS A 38 5.38 3.55 -16.51
C CYS A 38 3.97 4.05 -16.84
N LEU A 39 3.09 4.13 -15.84
CA LEU A 39 1.73 4.65 -16.02
C LEU A 39 1.73 6.14 -16.41
N THR A 40 2.47 6.98 -15.69
CA THR A 40 2.52 8.42 -16.00
C THR A 40 3.18 8.70 -17.36
N LEU A 41 4.25 7.99 -17.69
CA LEU A 41 4.88 8.07 -19.01
C LEU A 41 3.94 7.57 -20.11
N GLY A 42 3.23 6.46 -19.88
CA GLY A 42 2.25 5.91 -20.80
C GLY A 42 1.12 6.91 -21.10
N MET A 43 0.56 7.57 -20.08
CA MET A 43 -0.48 8.58 -20.24
C MET A 43 0.01 9.84 -20.98
N ALA A 44 1.23 10.31 -20.69
CA ALA A 44 1.84 11.42 -21.42
C ALA A 44 2.03 11.08 -22.91
N ILE A 45 2.52 9.88 -23.21
CA ILE A 45 2.68 9.39 -24.60
C ILE A 45 1.31 9.22 -25.28
N ALA A 46 0.27 8.80 -24.56
CA ALA A 46 -1.09 8.71 -25.11
C ALA A 46 -1.62 10.07 -25.57
N GLY A 47 -1.47 11.10 -24.73
CA GLY A 47 -1.86 12.46 -25.07
C GLY A 47 -1.11 12.99 -26.28
N LEU A 48 0.21 12.76 -26.34
CA LEU A 48 1.03 13.14 -27.49
C LEU A 48 0.59 12.41 -28.77
N SER A 49 0.31 11.11 -28.69
CA SER A 49 -0.19 10.32 -29.81
C SER A 49 -1.54 10.86 -30.32
N LEU A 50 -2.48 11.15 -29.41
CA LEU A 50 -3.78 11.74 -29.75
C LEU A 50 -3.65 13.13 -30.37
N PHE A 51 -2.70 13.95 -29.93
CA PHE A 51 -2.43 15.25 -30.54
C PHE A 51 -1.97 15.13 -32.00
N LEU A 52 -1.22 14.07 -32.32
CA LEU A 52 -0.70 13.79 -33.68
C LEU A 52 -1.71 13.08 -34.61
N LEU A 53 -2.77 12.48 -34.06
CA LEU A 53 -3.69 11.58 -34.78
C LEU A 53 -4.72 12.29 -35.68
N PRO A 54 -5.31 13.43 -35.28
CA PRO A 54 -6.28 14.12 -36.11
C PRO A 54 -5.95 15.60 -36.25
N VAL A 55 -5.21 15.89 -37.30
CA VAL A 55 -5.37 17.17 -37.99
C VAL A 55 -5.73 16.85 -39.43
N TYR A 56 -6.92 16.29 -39.63
CA TYR A 56 -7.46 15.92 -40.96
C TYR A 56 -7.49 17.11 -41.94
N ASP A 57 -7.48 18.35 -41.41
CA ASP A 57 -7.48 19.58 -42.19
C ASP A 57 -6.08 20.22 -42.33
N LEU A 58 -5.05 19.73 -41.63
CA LEU A 58 -3.67 20.11 -41.92
C LEU A 58 -3.00 19.02 -42.78
N PRO A 59 -2.19 19.40 -43.79
CA PRO A 59 -1.42 18.46 -44.58
C PRO A 59 -0.24 17.92 -43.74
N LEU A 60 -0.52 17.13 -42.70
CA LEU A 60 0.53 16.46 -41.95
C LEU A 60 1.16 15.35 -42.81
N PRO A 61 2.49 15.21 -42.81
CA PRO A 61 3.17 14.14 -43.52
C PRO A 61 2.67 12.75 -43.10
N ARG A 62 2.54 11.83 -44.06
CA ARG A 62 2.11 10.43 -43.79
C ARG A 62 2.95 9.72 -42.72
N PHE A 63 4.22 10.10 -42.55
CA PHE A 63 5.07 9.54 -41.50
C PHE A 63 4.60 9.90 -40.08
N MET A 64 3.93 11.04 -39.87
CA MET A 64 3.42 11.44 -38.55
C MET A 64 2.32 10.51 -38.06
N LEU A 65 1.47 9.97 -38.96
CA LEU A 65 0.44 8.99 -38.62
C LEU A 65 1.05 7.65 -38.17
N LEU A 66 2.15 7.25 -38.79
CA LEU A 66 2.94 6.08 -38.37
C LEU A 66 3.49 6.30 -36.96
N VAL A 67 4.15 7.45 -36.73
CA VAL A 67 4.69 7.81 -35.41
C VAL A 67 3.57 7.83 -34.36
N ALA A 68 2.43 8.46 -34.64
CA ALA A 68 1.30 8.51 -33.72
C ALA A 68 0.77 7.11 -33.36
N SER A 69 0.67 6.21 -34.34
CA SER A 69 0.23 4.82 -34.11
C SER A 69 1.21 4.06 -33.21
N ILE A 70 2.52 4.19 -33.45
CA ILE A 70 3.56 3.54 -32.63
C ILE A 70 3.52 4.06 -31.19
N LEU A 71 3.38 5.38 -31.01
CA LEU A 71 3.26 6.00 -29.69
C LEU A 71 2.01 5.52 -28.95
N MET A 72 0.87 5.34 -29.65
CA MET A 72 -0.35 4.81 -29.02
C MET A 72 -0.14 3.38 -28.48
N ILE A 73 0.51 2.50 -29.26
CA ILE A 73 0.80 1.13 -28.80
C ILE A 73 1.78 1.16 -27.62
N LEU A 74 2.83 1.98 -27.70
CA LEU A 74 3.80 2.14 -26.62
C LEU A 74 3.12 2.60 -25.33
N SER A 75 2.17 3.54 -25.43
CA SER A 75 1.36 3.97 -24.29
C SER A 75 0.59 2.80 -23.66
N GLY A 76 -0.13 2.00 -24.46
CA GLY A 76 -0.86 0.84 -23.97
C GLY A 76 0.05 -0.20 -23.30
N VAL A 77 1.23 -0.46 -23.87
CA VAL A 77 2.24 -1.36 -23.30
C VAL A 77 2.75 -0.84 -21.95
N LEU A 78 3.07 0.46 -21.85
CA LEU A 78 3.54 1.07 -20.61
C LEU A 78 2.47 1.08 -19.52
N SER A 79 1.22 1.36 -19.89
CA SER A 79 0.06 1.29 -18.98
C SER A 79 -0.18 -0.12 -18.46
N TRP A 80 -0.14 -1.12 -19.34
CA TRP A 80 -0.25 -2.52 -18.93
C TRP A 80 0.90 -2.95 -18.01
N TYR A 81 2.13 -2.64 -18.40
CA TYR A 81 3.33 -2.99 -17.62
C TYR A 81 3.30 -2.33 -16.24
N GLY A 82 2.96 -1.03 -16.19
CA GLY A 82 2.88 -0.27 -14.94
C GLY A 82 1.84 -0.83 -13.99
N LEU A 83 0.61 -1.12 -14.46
CA LEU A 83 -0.43 -1.75 -13.65
C LEU A 83 -0.03 -3.17 -13.21
N ARG A 84 0.59 -3.96 -14.09
CA ARG A 84 1.00 -5.33 -13.78
C ARG A 84 2.06 -5.38 -12.68
N VAL A 85 3.02 -4.45 -12.70
CA VAL A 85 4.04 -4.30 -11.66
C VAL A 85 3.44 -3.75 -10.36
N MET A 86 2.46 -2.86 -10.46
CA MET A 86 1.84 -2.22 -9.29
C MET A 86 0.93 -3.18 -8.52
N LEU A 87 0.13 -4.00 -9.21
CA LEU A 87 -1.02 -4.72 -8.64
C LEU A 87 -0.84 -6.24 -8.51
N LEU A 88 0.11 -6.85 -9.22
CA LEU A 88 0.28 -8.30 -9.23
C LEU A 88 1.73 -8.69 -8.89
N PRO A 89 1.93 -9.79 -8.14
CA PRO A 89 3.27 -10.24 -7.78
C PRO A 89 4.03 -10.81 -8.99
N GLY A 90 5.36 -10.86 -8.88
CA GLY A 90 6.26 -11.44 -9.87
C GLY A 90 6.67 -10.51 -11.01
N ARG A 91 7.68 -10.92 -11.78
CA ARG A 91 8.19 -10.15 -12.91
C ARG A 91 7.25 -10.26 -14.11
N PRO A 92 6.88 -9.14 -14.77
CA PRO A 92 6.04 -9.17 -15.96
C PRO A 92 6.78 -9.83 -17.15
N PRO A 93 6.07 -10.58 -18.02
CA PRO A 93 6.65 -11.13 -19.24
C PRO A 93 6.95 -10.02 -20.25
N VAL A 94 8.24 -9.76 -20.53
CA VAL A 94 8.66 -8.67 -21.42
C VAL A 94 8.79 -9.08 -22.90
N LEU A 95 9.12 -10.34 -23.17
CA LEU A 95 9.31 -10.84 -24.54
C LEU A 95 8.09 -10.60 -25.47
N PRO A 96 6.83 -10.94 -25.10
CA PRO A 96 5.69 -10.68 -25.97
C PRO A 96 5.47 -9.19 -26.25
N LEU A 97 5.83 -8.32 -25.29
CA LEU A 97 5.75 -6.87 -25.49
C LEU A 97 6.79 -6.37 -26.49
N ILE A 98 8.01 -6.89 -26.42
CA ILE A 98 9.08 -6.57 -27.38
C ILE A 98 8.68 -7.01 -28.79
N LEU A 99 8.18 -8.25 -28.93
CA LEU A 99 7.70 -8.76 -30.21
C LEU A 99 6.55 -7.90 -30.76
N LEU A 100 5.61 -7.48 -29.91
CA LEU A 100 4.53 -6.58 -30.31
C LEU A 100 5.07 -5.24 -30.84
N MET A 101 6.06 -4.65 -30.15
CA MET A 101 6.69 -3.38 -30.54
C MET A 101 7.55 -3.47 -31.81
N ILE A 102 7.85 -4.68 -32.30
CA ILE A 102 8.53 -4.91 -33.58
C ILE A 102 7.50 -5.20 -34.68
N ILE A 103 6.57 -6.12 -34.43
CA ILE A 103 5.62 -6.61 -35.43
C ILE A 103 4.62 -5.52 -35.82
N HIS A 104 4.09 -4.75 -34.85
CA HIS A 104 3.07 -3.74 -35.12
C HIS A 104 3.58 -2.64 -36.08
N PRO A 105 4.73 -1.98 -35.84
CA PRO A 105 5.26 -0.98 -36.79
C PRO A 105 5.50 -1.53 -38.19
N LEU A 106 5.95 -2.79 -38.32
CA LEU A 106 6.16 -3.45 -39.61
C LEU A 106 4.83 -3.64 -40.38
N LEU A 107 3.77 -4.07 -39.68
CA LEU A 107 2.43 -4.19 -40.27
C LEU A 107 1.87 -2.84 -40.69
N ILE A 108 2.03 -1.79 -39.87
CA ILE A 108 1.58 -0.45 -40.24
C ILE A 108 2.38 0.08 -41.44
N LEU A 109 3.69 -0.16 -41.50
CA LEU A 109 4.53 0.21 -42.63
C LEU A 109 4.10 -0.51 -43.91
N TYR A 110 3.84 -1.82 -43.84
CA TYR A 110 3.32 -2.62 -44.96
C TYR A 110 2.04 -2.02 -45.53
N PHE A 111 1.04 -1.74 -44.68
CA PHE A 111 -0.23 -1.14 -45.09
C PHE A 111 -0.14 0.36 -45.41
N SER A 112 1.03 0.99 -45.25
CA SER A 112 1.27 2.39 -45.60
C SER A 112 2.00 2.53 -46.94
N VAL A 113 2.93 1.63 -47.23
CA VAL A 113 3.86 1.73 -48.37
C VAL A 113 3.59 0.66 -49.43
N LEU A 114 3.50 -0.61 -49.03
CA LEU A 114 3.45 -1.74 -49.96
C LEU A 114 2.04 -2.02 -50.45
N SER A 115 1.06 -1.97 -49.55
CA SER A 115 -0.36 -2.14 -49.85
C SER A 115 -1.14 -1.03 -49.15
N PRO A 116 -1.24 0.18 -49.72
CA PRO A 116 -1.73 1.40 -49.05
C PRO A 116 -3.24 1.36 -48.74
N LEU A 117 -3.67 0.39 -47.94
CA LEU A 117 -5.04 0.15 -47.52
C LEU A 117 -5.28 0.82 -46.17
N VAL A 118 -6.11 1.85 -46.15
CA VAL A 118 -6.42 2.58 -44.91
C VAL A 118 -7.11 1.65 -43.90
N ALA A 119 -8.10 0.86 -44.35
CA ALA A 119 -8.80 -0.12 -43.54
C ALA A 119 -7.84 -1.12 -42.86
N GLY A 120 -6.81 -1.59 -43.58
CA GLY A 120 -5.79 -2.49 -43.03
C GLY A 120 -5.05 -1.91 -41.82
N ARG A 121 -4.64 -0.64 -41.89
CA ARG A 121 -4.00 0.06 -40.75
C ARG A 121 -4.93 0.18 -39.56
N LEU A 122 -6.20 0.51 -39.81
CA LEU A 122 -7.19 0.68 -38.75
C LEU A 122 -7.56 -0.65 -38.08
N VAL A 123 -7.68 -1.72 -38.85
CA VAL A 123 -7.90 -3.09 -38.33
C VAL A 123 -6.75 -3.51 -37.43
N VAL A 124 -5.50 -3.38 -37.90
CA VAL A 124 -4.31 -3.73 -37.10
C VAL A 124 -4.24 -2.93 -35.80
N ASN A 125 -4.41 -1.60 -35.88
CA ASN A 125 -4.41 -0.75 -34.70
C ASN A 125 -5.51 -1.13 -33.70
N SER A 126 -6.73 -1.37 -34.19
CA SER A 126 -7.88 -1.68 -33.34
C SER A 126 -7.73 -3.03 -32.65
N LEU A 127 -7.25 -4.04 -33.37
CA LEU A 127 -6.99 -5.36 -32.81
C LEU A 127 -5.94 -5.33 -31.69
N VAL A 128 -4.81 -4.66 -31.94
CA VAL A 128 -3.71 -4.58 -30.95
C VAL A 128 -4.14 -3.80 -29.71
N LEU A 129 -4.78 -2.64 -29.89
CA LEU A 129 -5.24 -1.83 -28.76
C LEU A 129 -6.34 -2.53 -27.95
N ALA A 130 -7.27 -3.23 -28.60
CA ALA A 130 -8.28 -4.02 -27.90
C ALA A 130 -7.64 -5.14 -27.09
N GLY A 131 -6.63 -5.83 -27.64
CA GLY A 131 -5.87 -6.85 -26.92
C GLY A 131 -5.16 -6.29 -25.68
N LEU A 132 -4.53 -5.11 -25.78
CA LEU A 132 -3.90 -4.44 -24.65
C LEU A 132 -4.92 -4.00 -23.58
N ALA A 133 -6.06 -3.45 -23.99
CA ALA A 133 -7.14 -3.07 -23.09
C ALA A 133 -7.68 -4.29 -22.31
N LEU A 134 -7.94 -5.41 -23.00
CA LEU A 134 -8.35 -6.66 -22.36
C LEU A 134 -7.26 -7.22 -21.44
N ALA A 135 -5.99 -7.12 -21.82
CA ALA A 135 -4.89 -7.53 -20.96
C ALA A 135 -4.81 -6.69 -19.67
N ILE A 136 -5.15 -5.39 -19.74
CA ILE A 136 -5.29 -4.52 -18.56
C ILE A 136 -6.47 -4.98 -17.69
N VAL A 137 -7.62 -5.30 -18.28
CA VAL A 137 -8.79 -5.85 -17.56
C VAL A 137 -8.41 -7.11 -16.78
N VAL A 138 -7.66 -8.02 -17.41
CA VAL A 138 -7.18 -9.25 -16.74
C VAL A 138 -6.29 -8.94 -15.53
N VAL A 139 -5.44 -7.92 -15.60
CA VAL A 139 -4.61 -7.49 -14.46
C VAL A 139 -5.49 -6.99 -13.31
N LEU A 140 -6.46 -6.13 -13.62
CA LEU A 140 -7.35 -5.52 -12.63
C LEU A 140 -8.20 -6.57 -11.91
N VAL A 141 -8.84 -7.47 -12.65
CA VAL A 141 -9.73 -8.51 -12.10
C VAL A 141 -8.95 -9.56 -11.29
N ARG A 142 -7.68 -9.83 -11.64
CA ARG A 142 -6.84 -10.78 -10.89
C ARG A 142 -6.24 -10.20 -9.63
N SER A 143 -6.17 -8.87 -9.51
CA SER A 143 -5.60 -8.24 -8.33
C SER A 143 -6.54 -8.39 -7.13
N ARG A 144 -5.97 -8.67 -5.94
CA ARG A 144 -6.72 -8.82 -4.68
C ARG A 144 -6.48 -7.64 -3.74
N GLU A 145 -6.17 -6.48 -4.31
CA GLU A 145 -5.86 -5.24 -3.56
C GLU A 145 -7.13 -4.65 -2.93
N SER A 146 -6.94 -3.83 -1.90
CA SER A 146 -8.02 -3.49 -0.95
C SER A 146 -9.13 -2.58 -1.45
N SER A 147 -9.04 -2.06 -2.69
CA SER A 147 -10.06 -1.18 -3.26
C SER A 147 -10.67 -1.79 -4.52
N PRO A 148 -11.58 -2.77 -4.36
CA PRO A 148 -12.21 -3.44 -5.48
C PRO A 148 -13.04 -2.48 -6.34
N ALA A 149 -13.62 -1.43 -5.75
CA ALA A 149 -14.46 -0.48 -6.47
C ALA A 149 -13.68 0.26 -7.58
N VAL A 150 -12.50 0.80 -7.26
CA VAL A 150 -11.66 1.52 -8.23
C VAL A 150 -11.22 0.61 -9.38
N GLN A 151 -10.89 -0.64 -9.05
CA GLN A 151 -10.49 -1.64 -10.03
C GLN A 151 -11.62 -2.01 -10.97
N TRP A 152 -12.85 -2.17 -10.46
CA TRP A 152 -14.02 -2.45 -11.28
C TRP A 152 -14.40 -1.29 -12.19
N VAL A 153 -14.31 -0.05 -11.71
CA VAL A 153 -14.51 1.14 -12.56
C VAL A 153 -13.47 1.15 -13.69
N MET A 154 -12.20 1.01 -13.35
CA MET A 154 -11.11 1.01 -14.34
C MET A 154 -11.24 -0.14 -15.35
N ALA A 155 -11.62 -1.34 -14.89
CA ALA A 155 -11.86 -2.50 -15.75
C ALA A 155 -13.08 -2.29 -16.66
N GLY A 156 -14.14 -1.66 -16.14
CA GLY A 156 -15.32 -1.32 -16.92
C GLY A 156 -15.00 -0.39 -18.09
N VAL A 157 -14.27 0.70 -17.83
CA VAL A 157 -13.90 1.64 -18.90
C VAL A 157 -12.96 0.99 -19.94
N GLN A 158 -12.00 0.17 -19.50
CA GLN A 158 -11.14 -0.60 -20.42
C GLN A 158 -11.91 -1.62 -21.26
N THR A 159 -12.97 -2.21 -20.70
CA THR A 159 -13.86 -3.12 -21.43
C THR A 159 -14.66 -2.38 -22.49
N VAL A 160 -15.21 -1.20 -22.17
CA VAL A 160 -15.89 -0.34 -23.14
C VAL A 160 -14.94 0.06 -24.27
N HIS A 161 -13.71 0.47 -23.95
CA HIS A 161 -12.68 0.79 -24.93
C HIS A 161 -12.41 -0.38 -25.89
N ALA A 162 -12.20 -1.59 -25.36
CA ALA A 162 -11.98 -2.79 -26.16
C ALA A 162 -13.16 -3.11 -27.09
N VAL A 163 -14.40 -2.98 -26.59
CA VAL A 163 -15.62 -3.23 -27.37
C VAL A 163 -15.75 -2.23 -28.54
N LEU A 164 -15.50 -0.94 -28.30
CA LEU A 164 -15.56 0.08 -29.37
C LEU A 164 -14.48 -0.16 -30.44
N LEU A 165 -13.27 -0.55 -30.04
CA LEU A 165 -12.20 -0.91 -30.98
C LEU A 165 -12.53 -2.16 -31.80
N LEU A 166 -13.08 -3.20 -31.18
CA LEU A 166 -13.52 -4.40 -31.90
C LEU A 166 -14.70 -4.10 -32.85
N GLY A 167 -15.62 -3.23 -32.43
CA GLY A 167 -16.69 -2.71 -33.28
C GLY A 167 -16.15 -1.99 -34.51
N ARG A 168 -15.16 -1.11 -34.32
CA ARG A 168 -14.45 -0.45 -35.43
C ARG A 168 -13.78 -1.44 -36.36
N MET A 169 -13.09 -2.43 -35.80
CA MET A 169 -12.48 -3.50 -36.60
C MET A 169 -13.52 -4.23 -37.46
N GLY A 170 -14.65 -4.61 -36.87
CA GLY A 170 -15.76 -5.27 -37.58
C GLY A 170 -16.32 -4.42 -38.72
N LEU A 171 -16.55 -3.12 -38.49
CA LEU A 171 -17.00 -2.19 -39.54
C LEU A 171 -15.99 -2.09 -40.70
N MET A 172 -14.69 -2.04 -40.39
CA MET A 172 -13.63 -1.93 -41.42
C MET A 172 -13.43 -3.21 -42.23
N LEU A 173 -13.79 -4.38 -41.69
CA LEU A 173 -13.71 -5.66 -42.40
C LEU A 173 -14.88 -5.90 -43.36
N LEU A 174 -15.99 -5.19 -43.18
CA LEU A 174 -17.19 -5.29 -44.02
C LEU A 174 -17.15 -4.35 -45.24
N GLU A 175 -16.10 -3.55 -45.40
CA GLU A 175 -16.01 -2.53 -46.44
C GLU A 175 -15.36 -3.03 -47.73
N ASP A 176 -16.02 -2.76 -48.87
CA ASP A 176 -15.46 -2.96 -50.21
C ASP A 176 -14.60 -1.75 -50.63
N THR A 177 -13.35 -2.02 -50.94
CA THR A 177 -12.19 -1.11 -50.89
C THR A 177 -12.09 0.00 -51.97
N LEU A 178 -13.18 0.39 -52.63
CA LEU A 178 -13.13 1.18 -53.89
C LEU A 178 -13.82 2.57 -53.88
N GLN A 179 -14.28 3.11 -52.74
CA GLN A 179 -14.95 4.43 -52.67
C GLN A 179 -14.38 5.35 -51.57
N PRO A 180 -14.56 6.69 -51.65
CA PRO A 180 -14.05 7.61 -50.64
C PRO A 180 -14.78 7.43 -49.30
N TYR A 181 -13.99 7.37 -48.22
CA TYR A 181 -14.37 7.27 -46.80
C TYR A 181 -15.83 7.64 -46.45
N PRO A 182 -16.74 6.65 -46.29
CA PRO A 182 -18.13 6.90 -45.94
C PRO A 182 -18.35 7.52 -44.54
N VAL A 183 -19.43 8.29 -44.40
CA VAL A 183 -19.83 9.05 -43.18
C VAL A 183 -19.89 8.23 -41.87
N PRO A 184 -20.29 6.94 -41.84
CA PRO A 184 -20.33 6.14 -40.60
C PRO A 184 -18.95 5.97 -39.93
N TYR A 185 -17.88 5.96 -40.70
CA TYR A 185 -16.52 5.72 -40.19
C TYR A 185 -15.94 6.95 -39.50
N VAL A 186 -16.31 8.14 -39.96
CA VAL A 186 -15.94 9.41 -39.32
C VAL A 186 -16.62 9.53 -37.95
N LEU A 187 -17.85 9.00 -37.81
CA LEU A 187 -18.56 9.02 -36.53
C LEU A 187 -17.90 8.12 -35.49
N ILE A 188 -17.55 6.87 -35.83
CA ILE A 188 -16.89 5.96 -34.88
C ILE A 188 -15.50 6.45 -34.48
N ASP A 189 -14.72 7.03 -35.41
CA ASP A 189 -13.41 7.60 -35.09
C ASP A 189 -13.52 8.83 -34.15
N ARG A 190 -14.56 9.66 -34.31
CA ARG A 190 -14.84 10.78 -33.39
C ARG A 190 -15.29 10.30 -32.01
N ILE A 191 -16.14 9.27 -31.97
CA ILE A 191 -16.57 8.64 -30.71
C ILE A 191 -15.37 8.06 -29.99
N LEU A 192 -14.52 7.29 -30.68
CA LEU A 192 -13.31 6.71 -30.11
C LEU A 192 -12.32 7.78 -29.65
N PHE A 193 -12.16 8.88 -30.39
CA PHE A 193 -11.30 9.96 -29.94
C PHE A 193 -11.79 10.55 -28.61
N LEU A 194 -13.08 10.89 -28.53
CA LEU A 194 -13.69 11.42 -27.30
C LEU A 194 -13.61 10.40 -26.15
N GLU A 195 -13.85 9.13 -26.46
CA GLU A 195 -13.79 8.05 -25.48
C GLU A 195 -12.37 7.83 -24.95
N VAL A 196 -11.31 7.88 -25.77
CA VAL A 196 -9.92 7.77 -25.30
C VAL A 196 -9.56 8.94 -24.38
N VAL A 197 -10.02 10.16 -24.68
CA VAL A 197 -9.83 11.31 -23.78
C VAL A 197 -10.46 11.04 -22.41
N LEU A 198 -11.69 10.52 -22.39
CA LEU A 198 -12.38 10.16 -21.16
C LEU A 198 -11.69 8.98 -20.44
N LEU A 199 -11.22 7.97 -21.20
CA LEU A 199 -10.46 6.84 -20.68
C LEU A 199 -9.19 7.31 -19.99
N LEU A 200 -8.42 8.23 -20.60
CA LEU A 200 -7.21 8.80 -20.00
C LEU A 200 -7.53 9.54 -18.70
N PHE A 201 -8.59 10.33 -18.70
CA PHE A 201 -9.03 11.06 -17.51
C PHE A 201 -9.44 10.12 -16.37
N ILE A 202 -10.31 9.14 -16.64
CA ILE A 202 -10.77 8.18 -15.62
C ILE A 202 -9.62 7.31 -15.12
N THR A 203 -8.75 6.83 -16.03
CA THR A 203 -7.57 6.01 -15.68
C THR A 203 -6.60 6.80 -14.81
N ALA A 204 -6.41 8.08 -15.09
CA ALA A 204 -5.59 8.97 -14.25
C ALA A 204 -6.18 9.18 -12.86
N LEU A 205 -7.48 9.50 -12.76
CA LEU A 205 -8.16 9.62 -11.46
C LEU A 205 -8.07 8.32 -10.65
N CYS A 206 -8.34 7.17 -11.28
CA CYS A 206 -8.23 5.87 -10.63
C CYS A 206 -6.79 5.59 -10.15
N THR A 207 -5.79 5.96 -10.96
CA THR A 207 -4.38 5.80 -10.59
C THR A 207 -4.03 6.67 -9.38
N VAL A 208 -4.49 7.93 -9.33
CA VAL A 208 -4.29 8.82 -8.17
C VAL A 208 -4.93 8.24 -6.92
N ILE A 209 -6.15 7.72 -7.01
CA ILE A 209 -6.85 7.11 -5.87
C ILE A 209 -6.09 5.86 -5.38
N LEU A 210 -5.65 4.97 -6.27
CA LEU A 210 -4.85 3.79 -5.92
C LEU A 210 -3.53 4.17 -5.23
N VAL A 211 -2.85 5.21 -5.72
CA VAL A 211 -1.63 5.72 -5.10
C VAL A 211 -1.94 6.31 -3.72
N ALA A 212 -3.00 7.11 -3.59
CA ALA A 212 -3.39 7.72 -2.32
C ALA A 212 -3.74 6.68 -1.25
N GLU A 213 -4.52 5.65 -1.60
CA GLU A 213 -4.84 4.55 -0.69
C GLU A 213 -3.60 3.78 -0.25
N ARG A 214 -2.66 3.52 -1.17
CA ARG A 214 -1.41 2.82 -0.86
C ARG A 214 -0.54 3.65 0.10
N LEU A 215 -0.42 4.95 -0.16
CA LEU A 215 0.30 5.86 0.74
C LEU A 215 -0.41 5.97 2.09
N GLN A 216 -1.74 6.03 2.12
CA GLN A 216 -2.51 6.06 3.36
C GLN A 216 -2.32 4.78 4.19
N LYS A 217 -2.30 3.60 3.55
CA LYS A 217 -2.00 2.33 4.21
C LYS A 217 -0.59 2.34 4.81
N GLU A 218 0.40 2.80 4.05
CA GLU A 218 1.79 2.89 4.52
C GLU A 218 1.91 3.86 5.70
N LEU A 219 1.29 5.04 5.61
CA LEU A 219 1.23 6.01 6.71
C LEU A 219 0.52 5.43 7.93
N THR A 220 -0.56 4.67 7.73
CA THR A 220 -1.30 4.03 8.84
C THR A 220 -0.47 2.93 9.48
N TYR A 221 0.26 2.14 8.70
CA TYR A 221 1.17 1.11 9.19
C TYR A 221 2.28 1.76 10.04
N GLN A 222 2.97 2.76 9.49
CA GLN A 222 3.99 3.52 10.21
C GLN A 222 3.43 4.22 11.47
N ALA A 223 2.18 4.67 11.43
CA ALA A 223 1.53 5.28 12.57
C ALA A 223 1.08 4.28 13.66
N ARG A 224 1.06 2.97 13.39
CA ARG A 224 0.59 1.93 14.33
C ARG A 224 1.68 1.04 14.90
N THR A 225 2.89 1.05 14.33
CA THR A 225 4.00 0.23 14.79
C THR A 225 5.11 1.08 15.43
N ASP A 226 5.85 0.50 16.37
CA ASP A 226 7.09 1.08 16.89
C ASP A 226 8.22 0.82 15.87
N PRO A 227 8.92 1.86 15.37
CA PRO A 227 9.90 1.70 14.30
C PRO A 227 11.16 0.92 14.73
N LEU A 228 11.46 0.86 16.03
CA LEU A 228 12.64 0.15 16.53
C LEU A 228 12.39 -1.34 16.65
N THR A 229 11.25 -1.73 17.24
CA THR A 229 10.94 -3.11 17.61
C THR A 229 10.00 -3.82 16.63
N GLY A 230 9.27 -3.07 15.80
CA GLY A 230 8.26 -3.62 14.88
C GLY A 230 6.97 -4.07 15.55
N THR A 231 6.85 -3.98 16.89
CA THR A 231 5.60 -4.26 17.62
C THR A 231 4.59 -3.13 17.39
N LEU A 232 3.35 -3.29 17.87
CA LEU A 232 2.42 -2.17 17.89
C LEU A 232 3.00 -1.03 18.76
N ASN A 233 2.70 0.21 18.40
CA ASN A 233 2.90 1.35 19.26
C ASN A 233 1.63 1.60 20.10
N ARG A 234 1.65 2.62 20.97
CA ARG A 234 0.50 3.00 21.82
C ARG A 234 -0.82 3.12 21.05
N ARG A 235 -0.80 3.77 19.88
CA ARG A 235 -2.01 3.95 19.05
C ARG A 235 -2.48 2.63 18.45
N GLY A 236 -1.57 1.84 17.90
CA GLY A 236 -1.88 0.51 17.36
C GLY A 236 -2.46 -0.43 18.41
N TYR A 237 -1.93 -0.38 19.64
CA TYR A 237 -2.44 -1.12 20.78
C TYR A 237 -3.87 -0.71 21.13
N GLN A 238 -4.12 0.59 21.36
CA GLN A 238 -5.44 1.09 21.76
C GLN A 238 -6.53 0.64 20.78
N GLU A 239 -6.32 0.84 19.47
CA GLU A 239 -7.30 0.49 18.44
C GLU A 239 -7.61 -1.02 18.39
N LEU A 240 -6.63 -1.90 18.67
CA LEU A 240 -6.83 -3.34 18.62
C LEU A 240 -7.39 -3.87 19.94
N ALA A 241 -6.88 -3.38 21.07
CA ALA A 241 -7.32 -3.75 22.41
C ALA A 241 -8.78 -3.34 22.67
N GLU A 242 -9.22 -2.16 22.21
CA GLU A 242 -10.63 -1.75 22.31
C GLU A 242 -11.56 -2.69 21.53
N ARG A 243 -11.13 -3.19 20.38
CA ARG A 243 -11.91 -4.17 19.59
C ARG A 243 -12.03 -5.50 20.33
N GLU A 244 -10.95 -5.97 20.95
CA GLU A 244 -10.98 -7.20 21.74
C GLU A 244 -11.82 -7.04 23.02
N LEU A 245 -11.74 -5.90 23.70
CA LEU A 245 -12.62 -5.58 24.84
C LEU A 245 -14.10 -5.66 24.45
N LEU A 246 -14.49 -5.05 23.33
CA LEU A 246 -15.87 -5.12 22.83
C LEU A 246 -16.31 -6.55 22.49
N LYS A 247 -15.40 -7.37 21.94
CA LYS A 247 -15.69 -8.79 21.65
C LYS A 247 -15.83 -9.61 22.94
N ALA A 248 -14.94 -9.42 23.90
CA ALA A 248 -14.96 -10.09 25.19
C ALA A 248 -16.23 -9.74 25.98
N SER A 249 -16.57 -8.46 26.06
CA SER A 249 -17.79 -7.97 26.71
C SER A 249 -19.07 -8.60 26.13
N ARG A 250 -19.14 -8.80 24.81
CA ARG A 250 -20.30 -9.45 24.15
C ARG A 250 -20.34 -10.97 24.33
N SER A 251 -19.18 -11.61 24.34
CA SER A 251 -19.06 -13.08 24.38
C SER A 251 -18.96 -13.63 25.80
N GLY A 252 -18.73 -12.77 26.80
CA GLY A 252 -18.44 -13.17 28.19
C GLY A 252 -17.12 -13.91 28.34
N ARG A 253 -16.21 -13.83 27.35
CA ARG A 253 -14.91 -14.52 27.41
C ARG A 253 -13.90 -13.69 28.21
N PRO A 254 -13.13 -14.31 29.12
CA PRO A 254 -12.11 -13.59 29.89
C PRO A 254 -10.94 -13.20 28.99
N PHE A 255 -10.22 -12.16 29.37
CA PHE A 255 -8.90 -11.86 28.82
C PHE A 255 -8.02 -11.22 29.89
N ALA A 256 -6.72 -11.13 29.63
CA ALA A 256 -5.79 -10.46 30.54
C ALA A 256 -4.98 -9.37 29.82
N VAL A 257 -4.61 -8.34 30.58
CA VAL A 257 -3.68 -7.28 30.18
C VAL A 257 -2.46 -7.38 31.07
N LEU A 258 -1.28 -7.47 30.46
CA LEU A 258 0.00 -7.50 31.15
C LEU A 258 0.77 -6.23 30.81
N VAL A 259 1.33 -5.56 31.81
CA VAL A 259 2.31 -4.49 31.61
C VAL A 259 3.66 -5.02 32.06
N ALA A 260 4.62 -4.97 31.16
CA ALA A 260 5.98 -5.47 31.35
C ALA A 260 6.99 -4.34 31.21
N ASP A 261 8.01 -4.35 32.07
CA ASP A 261 9.08 -3.35 32.06
C ASP A 261 10.43 -4.03 32.32
N ILE A 262 11.41 -3.70 31.48
CA ILE A 262 12.76 -4.26 31.56
C ILE A 262 13.48 -3.66 32.76
N ASP A 263 13.87 -4.52 33.70
CA ASP A 263 14.49 -4.08 34.93
C ASP A 263 15.86 -3.42 34.67
N HIS A 264 16.08 -2.26 35.31
CA HIS A 264 17.35 -1.54 35.27
C HIS A 264 17.82 -1.11 33.86
N PHE A 265 16.91 -0.92 32.90
CA PHE A 265 17.25 -0.56 31.53
C PHE A 265 18.03 0.76 31.42
N LYS A 266 17.72 1.78 32.25
CA LYS A 266 18.53 3.02 32.32
C LYS A 266 20.00 2.72 32.65
N ARG A 267 20.27 1.89 33.66
CA ARG A 267 21.64 1.48 34.04
C ARG A 267 22.33 0.70 32.94
N LEU A 268 21.58 -0.12 32.19
CA LEU A 268 22.09 -0.85 31.03
C LEU A 268 22.54 0.14 29.95
N ASN A 269 21.72 1.15 29.62
CA ASN A 269 22.09 2.22 28.69
C ASN A 269 23.31 3.01 29.16
N ASP A 270 23.37 3.35 30.45
CA ASP A 270 24.50 4.09 31.02
C ASP A 270 25.81 3.28 30.95
N THR A 271 25.71 1.95 30.99
CA THR A 271 26.88 1.05 31.00
C THR A 271 27.35 0.67 29.59
N TYR A 272 26.42 0.37 28.67
CA TYR A 272 26.73 -0.19 27.35
C TYR A 272 26.39 0.74 26.18
N GLY A 273 25.81 1.91 26.46
CA GLY A 273 25.37 2.90 25.48
C GLY A 273 24.00 2.59 24.87
N HIS A 274 23.38 3.62 24.30
CA HIS A 274 22.03 3.53 23.72
C HIS A 274 21.90 2.50 22.60
N ALA A 275 22.95 2.28 21.80
CA ALA A 275 22.93 1.26 20.75
C ALA A 275 22.75 -0.16 21.32
N ALA A 276 23.31 -0.45 22.50
CA ALA A 276 23.10 -1.71 23.18
C ALA A 276 21.67 -1.80 23.73
N GLY A 277 21.13 -0.71 24.28
CA GLY A 277 19.73 -0.64 24.73
C GLY A 277 18.74 -0.89 23.59
N ASP A 278 18.97 -0.32 22.42
CA ASP A 278 18.13 -0.53 21.24
C ASP A 278 18.12 -2.01 20.82
N MET A 279 19.29 -2.66 20.85
CA MET A 279 19.41 -4.10 20.61
C MET A 279 18.70 -4.92 21.68
N VAL A 280 18.77 -4.53 22.96
CA VAL A 280 18.04 -5.19 24.05
C VAL A 280 16.54 -5.11 23.83
N LEU A 281 16.00 -3.98 23.41
CA LEU A 281 14.57 -3.83 23.15
C LEU A 281 14.11 -4.73 21.99
N GLN A 282 14.88 -4.77 20.91
CA GLN A 282 14.61 -5.68 19.78
C GLN A 282 14.69 -7.15 20.19
N TYR A 283 15.71 -7.50 20.97
CA TYR A 283 15.92 -8.86 21.46
C TYR A 283 14.81 -9.29 22.42
N PHE A 284 14.42 -8.41 23.35
CA PHE A 284 13.31 -8.63 24.27
C PHE A 284 12.01 -8.91 23.50
N CYS A 285 11.70 -8.12 22.47
CA CYS A 285 10.53 -8.38 21.62
C CYS A 285 10.60 -9.75 20.93
N ALA A 286 11.78 -10.15 20.45
CA ALA A 286 11.97 -11.46 19.84
C ALA A 286 11.73 -12.60 20.84
N LEU A 287 12.14 -12.42 22.10
CA LEU A 287 11.87 -13.40 23.17
C LEU A 287 10.38 -13.48 23.49
N LEU A 288 9.69 -12.35 23.65
CA LEU A 288 8.25 -12.35 23.93
C LEU A 288 7.47 -13.05 22.81
N ASN A 289 7.79 -12.76 21.54
CA ASN A 289 7.12 -13.38 20.39
C ASN A 289 7.32 -14.90 20.28
N ARG A 290 8.35 -15.49 20.92
CA ARG A 290 8.52 -16.96 20.98
C ARG A 290 7.53 -17.62 21.94
N VAL A 291 7.05 -16.85 22.91
CA VAL A 291 6.19 -17.33 23.99
C VAL A 291 4.71 -17.04 23.70
N LEU A 292 4.44 -15.91 23.04
CA LEU A 292 3.10 -15.43 22.71
C LEU A 292 2.50 -16.18 21.52
N ARG A 293 1.17 -16.33 21.54
CA ARG A 293 0.37 -16.89 20.44
C ARG A 293 0.17 -15.82 19.37
N GLN A 294 -0.18 -16.26 18.15
CA GLN A 294 -0.49 -15.35 17.04
C GLN A 294 -1.69 -14.41 17.33
N THR A 295 -2.60 -14.84 18.21
CA THR A 295 -3.77 -14.06 18.64
C THR A 295 -3.44 -13.03 19.72
N ASP A 296 -2.30 -13.17 20.39
CA ASP A 296 -1.90 -12.26 21.47
C ASP A 296 -1.41 -10.94 20.86
N ILE A 297 -1.65 -9.85 21.59
CA ILE A 297 -1.30 -8.51 21.13
C ILE A 297 -0.08 -8.06 21.90
N LEU A 298 1.01 -7.73 21.21
CA LEU A 298 2.22 -7.15 21.80
C LEU A 298 2.43 -5.72 21.31
N ALA A 299 2.65 -4.79 22.24
CA ALA A 299 2.93 -3.40 21.94
C ALA A 299 3.99 -2.79 22.86
N ARG A 300 4.71 -1.79 22.34
CA ARG A 300 5.62 -0.93 23.09
C ARG A 300 4.97 0.43 23.29
N LEU A 301 4.79 0.83 24.56
CA LEU A 301 4.11 2.08 24.90
C LEU A 301 5.06 3.29 24.96
N GLY A 302 6.36 3.04 25.14
CA GLY A 302 7.44 4.02 25.20
C GLY A 302 8.60 3.52 26.07
N GLY A 303 9.83 3.99 25.84
CA GLY A 303 10.98 3.61 26.65
C GLY A 303 11.19 2.08 26.72
N GLU A 304 11.22 1.54 27.93
CA GLU A 304 11.32 0.10 28.24
C GLU A 304 9.98 -0.58 28.57
N GLU A 305 8.86 0.12 28.36
CA GLU A 305 7.52 -0.35 28.74
C GLU A 305 6.80 -1.04 27.57
N PHE A 306 6.34 -2.26 27.85
CA PHE A 306 5.57 -3.09 26.94
C PHE A 306 4.22 -3.43 27.54
N VAL A 307 3.21 -3.54 26.68
CA VAL A 307 1.89 -4.04 27.06
C VAL A 307 1.53 -5.24 26.19
N ILE A 308 0.95 -6.25 26.83
CA ILE A 308 0.51 -7.47 26.19
C ILE A 308 -0.97 -7.69 26.53
N MET A 309 -1.79 -7.99 25.54
CA MET A 309 -3.15 -8.47 25.77
C MET A 309 -3.25 -9.94 25.35
N LEU A 310 -3.84 -10.76 26.21
CA LEU A 310 -4.05 -12.18 26.03
C LEU A 310 -5.56 -12.45 25.87
N PRO A 311 -6.11 -12.44 24.63
CA PRO A 311 -7.53 -12.70 24.40
C PRO A 311 -7.91 -14.11 24.87
N GLU A 312 -9.15 -14.28 25.33
CA GLU A 312 -9.72 -15.58 25.72
C GLU A 312 -8.89 -16.36 26.76
N THR A 313 -8.17 -15.64 27.61
CA THR A 313 -7.24 -16.22 28.58
C THR A 313 -7.74 -16.00 30.00
N PRO A 314 -8.08 -17.06 30.75
CA PRO A 314 -8.52 -16.97 32.14
C PRO A 314 -7.36 -16.62 33.10
N PRO A 315 -7.65 -16.19 34.35
CA PRO A 315 -6.63 -15.64 35.25
C PRO A 315 -5.41 -16.54 35.52
N LEU A 316 -5.64 -17.83 35.81
CA LEU A 316 -4.56 -18.78 36.07
C LEU A 316 -3.63 -18.94 34.85
N GLU A 317 -4.20 -19.08 33.66
CA GLU A 317 -3.42 -19.23 32.42
C GLU A 317 -2.65 -17.94 32.08
N ALA A 318 -3.24 -16.77 32.34
CA ALA A 318 -2.56 -15.49 32.15
C ALA A 318 -1.34 -15.34 33.06
N MET A 319 -1.44 -15.80 34.32
CA MET A 319 -0.30 -15.82 35.24
C MET A 319 0.78 -16.81 34.79
N ASP A 320 0.40 -17.99 34.30
CA ASP A 320 1.35 -18.95 33.73
C ASP A 320 2.08 -18.40 32.50
N VAL A 321 1.38 -17.65 31.64
CA VAL A 321 1.98 -16.96 30.49
C VAL A 321 2.95 -15.88 30.98
N ALA A 322 2.54 -15.04 31.92
CA ALA A 322 3.39 -13.98 32.48
C ALA A 322 4.69 -14.55 33.10
N GLU A 323 4.59 -15.61 33.90
CA GLU A 323 5.75 -16.25 34.52
C GLU A 323 6.65 -16.92 33.47
N ARG A 324 6.07 -17.50 32.41
CA ARG A 324 6.84 -18.06 31.29
C ARG A 324 7.60 -16.97 30.52
N LEU A 325 6.98 -15.80 30.28
CA LEU A 325 7.66 -14.66 29.67
C LEU A 325 8.83 -14.21 30.55
N ARG A 326 8.60 -14.04 31.85
CA ARG A 326 9.62 -13.64 32.83
C ARG A 326 10.82 -14.59 32.85
N ARG A 327 10.57 -15.90 32.97
CA ARG A 327 11.63 -16.93 32.94
C ARG A 327 12.39 -16.94 31.62
N THR A 328 11.68 -16.88 30.49
CA THR A 328 12.32 -16.87 29.16
C THR A 328 13.30 -15.71 29.01
N VAL A 329 12.94 -14.53 29.52
CA VAL A 329 13.82 -13.35 29.52
C VAL A 329 15.03 -13.54 30.44
N GLN A 330 14.80 -14.02 31.67
CA GLN A 330 15.87 -14.27 32.64
C GLN A 330 16.88 -15.32 32.16
N ASP A 331 16.40 -16.41 31.56
CA ASP A 331 17.21 -17.57 31.20
C ASP A 331 17.95 -17.39 29.86
N THR A 332 17.64 -16.33 29.12
CA THR A 332 18.22 -16.07 27.79
C THR A 332 18.92 -14.71 27.74
N PRO A 333 20.17 -14.59 28.24
CA PRO A 333 20.91 -13.34 28.19
C PRO A 333 21.21 -12.92 26.74
N MET A 334 21.26 -11.61 26.50
CA MET A 334 21.59 -11.08 25.18
C MET A 334 23.11 -11.02 24.98
N THR A 335 23.60 -11.56 23.86
CA THR A 335 25.00 -11.36 23.46
C THR A 335 25.15 -10.02 22.75
N PHE A 336 26.04 -9.16 23.24
CA PHE A 336 26.41 -7.89 22.61
C PHE A 336 27.93 -7.80 22.50
N GLN A 337 28.45 -7.85 21.27
CA GLN A 337 29.90 -7.99 21.02
C GLN A 337 30.46 -9.22 21.75
N GLU A 338 31.35 -9.02 22.72
CA GLU A 338 31.94 -10.09 23.55
C GLU A 338 31.27 -10.22 24.93
N PHE A 339 30.27 -9.39 25.23
CA PHE A 339 29.58 -9.38 26.52
C PHE A 339 28.28 -10.19 26.47
N MET A 340 27.99 -10.90 27.56
CA MET A 340 26.65 -11.41 27.85
C MET A 340 25.95 -10.44 28.80
N ILE A 341 24.86 -9.84 28.33
CA ILE A 341 24.06 -8.88 29.08
C ILE A 341 22.84 -9.61 29.66
N PRO A 342 22.84 -9.93 30.97
CA PRO A 342 21.64 -10.48 31.61
C PRO A 342 20.56 -9.41 31.67
N ILE A 343 19.34 -9.80 31.32
CA ILE A 343 18.16 -8.94 31.38
C ILE A 343 17.08 -9.65 32.20
N THR A 344 16.34 -8.89 33.01
CA THR A 344 15.16 -9.38 33.71
C THR A 344 13.99 -8.43 33.45
N VAL A 345 12.79 -8.90 33.74
CA VAL A 345 11.56 -8.15 33.51
C VAL A 345 10.67 -8.27 34.72
N SER A 346 10.03 -7.17 35.10
CA SER A 346 8.93 -7.16 36.05
C SER A 346 7.62 -7.07 35.27
N ILE A 347 6.58 -7.81 35.70
CA ILE A 347 5.30 -7.87 34.98
C ILE A 347 4.14 -7.68 35.96
N GLY A 348 3.25 -6.74 35.65
CA GLY A 348 1.96 -6.58 36.29
C GLY A 348 0.84 -7.16 35.44
N VAL A 349 -0.14 -7.81 36.06
CA VAL A 349 -1.25 -8.50 35.37
C VAL A 349 -2.59 -7.96 35.86
N ALA A 350 -3.51 -7.71 34.93
CA ALA A 350 -4.91 -7.37 35.18
C ALA A 350 -5.82 -8.36 34.43
N HIS A 351 -6.90 -8.76 35.08
CA HIS A 351 -7.85 -9.74 34.54
C HIS A 351 -9.20 -9.08 34.26
N PHE A 352 -9.71 -9.23 33.05
CA PHE A 352 -11.07 -8.83 32.71
C PHE A 352 -12.07 -9.97 33.01
N PRO A 353 -13.23 -9.68 33.62
CA PRO A 353 -13.73 -8.36 34.00
C PRO A 353 -13.35 -7.91 35.43
N ASP A 354 -12.77 -8.79 36.25
CA ASP A 354 -12.61 -8.59 37.70
C ASP A 354 -11.82 -7.32 38.09
N ALA A 355 -10.82 -6.92 37.30
CA ALA A 355 -10.01 -5.74 37.57
C ALA A 355 -10.67 -4.44 37.09
N SER A 356 -11.30 -4.44 35.90
CA SER A 356 -12.03 -3.29 35.35
C SER A 356 -12.78 -3.66 34.06
N ASP A 357 -13.86 -2.92 33.76
CA ASP A 357 -14.62 -3.02 32.52
C ASP A 357 -14.08 -2.12 31.38
N SER A 358 -13.09 -1.27 31.66
CA SER A 358 -12.49 -0.37 30.66
C SER A 358 -11.02 -0.72 30.40
N LEU A 359 -10.56 -0.47 29.18
CA LEU A 359 -9.16 -0.70 28.81
C LEU A 359 -8.20 0.12 29.69
N ASP A 360 -8.50 1.40 29.89
CA ASP A 360 -7.69 2.29 30.73
C ASP A 360 -7.64 1.82 32.19
N GLY A 361 -8.75 1.30 32.72
CA GLY A 361 -8.80 0.76 34.08
C GLY A 361 -8.00 -0.53 34.23
N LEU A 362 -8.07 -1.44 33.24
CA LEU A 362 -7.26 -2.66 33.21
C LEU A 362 -5.76 -2.33 33.14
N GLN A 363 -5.37 -1.36 32.31
CA GLN A 363 -3.98 -0.91 32.22
C GLN A 363 -3.49 -0.28 33.52
N ALA A 364 -4.28 0.62 34.13
CA ALA A 364 -3.93 1.25 35.40
C ALA A 364 -3.79 0.21 36.54
N PHE A 365 -4.62 -0.83 36.54
CA PHE A 365 -4.49 -1.94 37.48
C PHE A 365 -3.19 -2.73 37.25
N ALA A 366 -2.90 -3.10 36.01
CA ALA A 366 -1.68 -3.81 35.64
C ALA A 366 -0.42 -2.97 35.96
N ASP A 367 -0.44 -1.66 35.75
CA ASP A 367 0.64 -0.73 36.14
C ASP A 367 0.87 -0.74 37.65
N SER A 368 -0.20 -0.71 38.46
CA SER A 368 -0.09 -0.79 39.92
C SER A 368 0.47 -2.14 40.38
N ALA A 369 0.08 -3.23 39.72
CA ALA A 369 0.61 -4.56 39.99
C ALA A 369 2.10 -4.67 39.57
N LEU A 370 2.48 -4.07 38.44
CA LEU A 370 3.88 -3.97 38.00
C LEU A 370 4.72 -3.20 39.03
N TYR A 371 4.18 -2.11 39.56
CA TYR A 371 4.85 -1.35 40.62
C TYR A 371 5.08 -2.20 41.87
N ARG A 372 4.11 -3.04 42.26
CA ARG A 372 4.30 -4.03 43.34
C ARG A 372 5.44 -5.00 43.01
N ALA A 373 5.46 -5.59 41.82
CA ALA A 373 6.52 -6.50 41.39
C ALA A 373 7.92 -5.84 41.45
N LYS A 374 8.02 -4.58 41.02
CA LYS A 374 9.27 -3.81 41.14
C LYS A 374 9.68 -3.57 42.60
N LYS A 375 8.73 -3.30 43.49
CA LYS A 375 8.98 -3.09 44.93
C LYS A 375 9.32 -4.38 45.67
N SER A 376 8.85 -5.54 45.22
CA SER A 376 9.19 -6.85 45.80
C SER A 376 10.56 -7.40 45.38
N GLY A 377 11.40 -6.57 44.75
CA GLY A 377 12.76 -6.95 44.34
C GLY A 377 12.95 -7.14 42.85
N ARG A 378 11.96 -6.74 42.01
CA ARG A 378 11.99 -6.89 40.54
C ARG A 378 12.00 -8.36 40.10
N ASN A 379 12.21 -8.63 38.80
CA ASN A 379 12.22 -9.96 38.22
C ASN A 379 11.09 -10.85 38.76
N SER A 380 9.87 -10.33 38.75
CA SER A 380 8.70 -10.98 39.34
C SER A 380 7.42 -10.60 38.60
N VAL A 381 6.39 -11.41 38.82
CA VAL A 381 5.03 -11.19 38.31
C VAL A 381 4.10 -10.89 39.47
N SER A 382 3.18 -9.94 39.30
CA SER A 382 2.12 -9.66 40.27
C SER A 382 0.80 -9.40 39.56
N ASP A 383 -0.29 -9.97 40.07
CA ASP A 383 -1.69 -9.68 39.69
C ASP A 383 -2.42 -8.85 40.76
N GLN A 384 -1.72 -8.44 41.81
CA GLN A 384 -2.27 -7.62 42.88
C GLN A 384 -1.71 -6.21 42.82
N PRO A 385 -2.56 -5.17 42.86
CA PRO A 385 -2.11 -3.80 42.93
C PRO A 385 -1.42 -3.56 44.29
N LEU A 386 -0.53 -2.56 44.34
CA LEU A 386 -0.04 -2.07 45.62
C LEU A 386 -1.25 -1.53 46.39
N ALA A 387 -1.44 -1.95 47.65
CA ALA A 387 -2.53 -1.41 48.47
C ALA A 387 -2.38 0.11 48.51
N SER A 388 -3.39 0.85 48.06
CA SER A 388 -3.36 2.30 48.02
C SER A 388 -3.20 2.86 49.43
N GLU A 389 -2.10 3.56 49.70
CA GLU A 389 -2.22 4.71 50.59
C GLU A 389 -3.16 5.72 49.89
N PRO A 390 -4.15 6.29 50.60
CA PRO A 390 -5.13 7.17 49.99
C PRO A 390 -4.43 8.44 49.49
N HIS A 391 -4.54 8.67 48.17
CA HIS A 391 -4.05 9.84 47.43
C HIS A 391 -2.54 10.12 47.52
N SER A 392 -1.79 9.73 46.48
CA SER A 392 -0.65 10.53 46.06
C SER A 392 -0.53 10.61 44.54
N THR A 393 -0.25 11.84 44.11
CA THR A 393 0.01 12.37 42.77
C THR A 393 0.97 11.51 41.94
N PRO A 394 0.97 11.65 40.59
CA PRO A 394 1.93 10.96 39.73
C PRO A 394 3.36 11.26 40.19
N LEU A 395 4.21 10.23 40.24
CA LEU A 395 5.63 10.36 40.60
C LEU A 395 6.32 11.37 39.67
N PRO A 396 7.25 12.22 40.19
CA PRO A 396 8.09 13.06 39.36
C PRO A 396 8.97 12.17 38.48
N ARG A 397 9.08 12.51 37.19
CA ARG A 397 10.08 11.94 36.29
C ARG A 397 11.47 12.45 36.72
N ASP A 398 12.47 11.58 36.72
CA ASP A 398 13.87 11.83 37.11
C ASP A 398 14.63 12.83 36.18
N ASP A 399 13.94 13.69 35.44
CA ASP A 399 14.52 14.62 34.49
C ASP A 399 14.13 16.08 34.84
N GLN A 400 14.78 16.67 35.84
CA GLN A 400 15.01 18.12 35.90
C GLN A 400 16.41 18.42 36.46
N PRO A 401 17.28 19.14 35.73
CA PRO A 401 18.51 19.66 36.32
C PRO A 401 18.16 20.79 37.29
N ALA A 402 18.81 20.77 38.46
CA ALA A 402 18.76 21.87 39.42
C ALA A 402 19.33 23.15 38.79
N VAL A 403 18.47 24.14 38.55
CA VAL A 403 18.90 25.51 38.29
C VAL A 403 19.26 26.12 39.63
N PHE A 404 20.56 26.26 39.89
CA PHE A 404 21.07 27.18 40.91
C PHE A 404 20.88 28.62 40.42
N LEU A 405 20.55 29.47 41.40
CA LEU A 405 20.28 30.91 41.36
C LEU A 405 21.09 31.74 40.35
#